data_AF-A0A292E419-F1
#
_entry.id   AF-A0A292E419-F1
#
_cell.length_a   1.000
_cell.length_b   1.000
_cell.length_c   1.000
_cell.angle_alpha   90.00
_cell.angle_beta   90.00
_cell.angle_gamma   90.00
#
_symmetry.space_group_name_H-M   'P 1'
#
loop_
_entity.id
_entity.type
_entity.pdbx_description
1 polymer ?
#
loop_
_entity_poly.entity_id
_entity_poly.type
_entity_poly.pdbx_seq_one_letter_code
_entity_poly.pdbx_strand_id
1 'polypeptide(L)'
;MTISRYLESNAAYFRKDWPRRTQVHISEVFTALGNLPDRPYPQFHRKIMPTPNAPPQVGISLGDLDLQKLRGVPAAKRDEAALQLLRDDALLVFQKWESVFKIGQTILRDEQTPRAIGKSWSLVRNLLFSLKREIDCGAAPTHRHPHHGLHFPAVWREAGFPVVTNDRAFTTKELYQHAYGCLGASVPCTIAVKILFCIATGWNKEQIDLLPAEPYAFRTGSKSAMGDQAFLAAFKNRADHYVAAHLERGFRRFDLDQDKLDFLWEAQISDEQNSESANSCVIEDNTTLAIFDRYQELVAPLRRFDLGRIQDRFFLAISQSGITSAEGDIAGYKLGESLSTKGIGYQTIRQSYINAKRRSLRSVSLASYASNHSSSRTILTHYDDKVQQQELNEAQAFWQNCIQAELVAKSPELAVKLRVPAGDLEWFSYMSVVSGISASLTIARKSQTVTDTEYLTFEPSLERLIEIYCIKLSLIKSRKFIGPQRWQVQGVPLLAFIKAIRKHAFDSGFGDVYREGVRQTRCKLKSGAILLPRILDIFR
;
A
#
# COMPACT_ATOMS: atom_id res chain seq x y z
N MET A 1 -29.92 -1.05 12.35
CA MET A 1 -29.59 0.34 11.98
C MET A 1 -30.70 0.81 11.04
N THR A 2 -31.46 1.84 11.39
CA THR A 2 -32.59 2.32 10.58
C THR A 2 -32.07 3.04 9.32
N ILE A 3 -32.81 2.92 8.20
CA ILE A 3 -32.46 3.55 6.91
C ILE A 3 -32.23 5.06 7.07
N SER A 4 -33.06 5.75 7.85
CA SER A 4 -32.87 7.18 8.13
C SER A 4 -31.54 7.49 8.79
N ARG A 5 -31.08 6.66 9.74
CA ARG A 5 -29.82 6.86 10.45
C ARG A 5 -28.60 6.57 9.55
N TYR A 6 -28.74 5.65 8.59
CA TYR A 6 -27.75 5.42 7.53
C TYR A 6 -27.67 6.57 6.52
N LEU A 7 -28.82 7.12 6.13
CA LEU A 7 -28.89 8.25 5.21
C LEU A 7 -28.33 9.53 5.85
N GLU A 8 -28.65 9.78 7.11
CA GLU A 8 -28.10 10.90 7.88
C GLU A 8 -26.59 10.79 8.07
N SER A 9 -26.07 9.62 8.46
CA SER A 9 -24.63 9.41 8.65
C SER A 9 -23.84 9.54 7.35
N ASN A 10 -24.48 9.25 6.21
CA ASN A 10 -23.86 9.34 4.90
C ASN A 10 -24.26 10.62 4.14
N ALA A 11 -25.10 11.49 4.67
CA ALA A 11 -25.65 12.66 3.95
C ALA A 11 -24.55 13.61 3.45
N ALA A 12 -23.47 13.77 4.21
CA ALA A 12 -22.30 14.56 3.82
C ALA A 12 -21.50 13.91 2.68
N TYR A 13 -21.32 12.58 2.73
CA TYR A 13 -20.72 11.79 1.64
C TYR A 13 -21.61 11.79 0.40
N PHE A 14 -22.92 11.64 0.58
CA PHE A 14 -23.92 11.73 -0.47
C PHE A 14 -23.89 13.12 -1.12
N ARG A 15 -23.97 14.24 -0.40
CA ARG A 15 -23.88 15.58 -1.04
C ARG A 15 -22.61 15.78 -1.87
N LYS A 16 -21.49 15.17 -1.46
CA LYS A 16 -20.19 15.26 -2.16
C LYS A 16 -20.10 14.33 -3.38
N ASP A 17 -20.66 13.12 -3.28
CA ASP A 17 -20.66 12.09 -4.34
C ASP A 17 -21.90 12.12 -5.25
N TRP A 18 -22.97 12.78 -4.82
CA TRP A 18 -24.28 12.83 -5.48
C TRP A 18 -24.18 13.36 -6.89
N PRO A 19 -23.53 14.51 -7.15
CA PRO A 19 -23.33 15.01 -8.50
C PRO A 19 -22.66 13.98 -9.42
N ARG A 20 -21.74 13.15 -8.89
CA ARG A 20 -21.04 12.10 -9.64
C ARG A 20 -21.92 10.88 -9.91
N ARG A 21 -22.68 10.42 -8.91
CA ARG A 21 -23.53 9.22 -9.02
C ARG A 21 -24.78 9.47 -9.86
N THR A 22 -25.35 10.66 -9.79
CA THR A 22 -26.55 11.02 -10.57
C THR A 22 -26.21 11.56 -11.96
N GLN A 23 -24.94 11.88 -12.24
CA GLN A 23 -24.48 12.40 -13.54
C GLN A 23 -24.88 11.50 -14.70
N VAL A 24 -24.72 10.18 -14.54
CA VAL A 24 -25.05 9.18 -15.57
C VAL A 24 -26.54 9.26 -15.89
N HIS A 25 -27.39 9.20 -14.86
CA HIS A 25 -28.84 9.24 -15.02
C HIS A 25 -29.35 10.59 -15.55
N ILE A 26 -28.78 11.71 -15.08
CA ILE A 26 -29.10 13.04 -15.61
C ILE A 26 -28.66 13.16 -17.09
N SER A 27 -27.52 12.56 -17.45
CA SER A 27 -27.04 12.56 -18.83
C SER A 27 -27.92 11.71 -19.75
N GLU A 28 -28.43 10.58 -19.24
CA GLU A 28 -29.37 9.71 -19.94
C GLU A 28 -30.70 10.42 -20.17
N VAL A 29 -31.21 11.14 -19.17
CA VAL A 29 -32.44 11.95 -19.28
C VAL A 29 -32.27 13.07 -20.32
N PHE A 30 -31.20 13.84 -20.27
CA PHE A 30 -30.99 14.93 -21.25
C PHE A 30 -30.73 14.41 -22.67
N THR A 31 -30.04 13.28 -22.82
CA THR A 31 -29.89 12.62 -24.12
C THR A 31 -31.24 12.09 -24.64
N ALA A 32 -32.09 11.53 -23.77
CA ALA A 32 -33.43 11.10 -24.14
C ALA A 32 -34.33 12.27 -24.56
N LEU A 33 -34.31 13.39 -23.81
CA LEU A 33 -35.06 14.60 -24.12
C LEU A 33 -34.61 15.25 -25.44
N GLY A 34 -33.31 15.23 -25.74
CA GLY A 34 -32.76 15.73 -27.01
C GLY A 34 -33.05 14.86 -28.24
N ASN A 35 -33.50 13.61 -28.04
CA ASN A 35 -33.85 12.66 -29.10
C ASN A 35 -35.36 12.63 -29.41
N LEU A 36 -36.18 13.45 -28.73
CA LEU A 36 -37.61 13.53 -29.01
C LEU A 36 -37.89 14.18 -30.39
N PRO A 37 -38.91 13.71 -31.12
CA PRO A 37 -39.16 14.10 -32.51
C PRO A 37 -39.51 15.59 -32.69
N ASP A 38 -40.19 16.22 -31.73
CA ASP A 38 -40.67 17.62 -31.82
C ASP A 38 -39.81 18.62 -31.03
N ARG A 39 -38.48 18.51 -31.23
CA ARG A 39 -37.36 19.20 -30.56
C ARG A 39 -37.66 20.59 -29.92
N PRO A 40 -38.02 20.64 -28.62
CA PRO A 40 -37.91 21.85 -27.81
C PRO A 40 -36.53 21.96 -27.14
N TYR A 41 -35.76 20.87 -27.11
CA TYR A 41 -34.52 20.73 -26.34
C TYR A 41 -33.31 20.55 -27.26
N PRO A 42 -32.18 21.23 -26.97
CA PRO A 42 -30.96 21.09 -27.76
C PRO A 42 -30.37 19.68 -27.62
N GLN A 43 -29.66 19.24 -28.66
CA GLN A 43 -29.03 17.92 -28.69
C GLN A 43 -27.92 17.86 -27.62
N PHE A 44 -28.16 17.07 -26.57
CA PHE A 44 -27.26 16.97 -25.43
C PHE A 44 -26.29 15.78 -25.58
N HIS A 45 -24.99 16.07 -25.61
CA HIS A 45 -23.96 15.04 -25.60
C HIS A 45 -23.49 14.78 -24.16
N ARG A 46 -23.69 13.55 -23.66
CA ARG A 46 -23.31 13.08 -22.31
C ARG A 46 -21.89 13.39 -21.82
N LYS A 47 -20.98 13.77 -22.72
CA LYS A 47 -19.56 14.05 -22.44
C LYS A 47 -19.30 15.51 -22.05
N ILE A 48 -20.32 16.36 -22.11
CA ILE A 48 -20.22 17.80 -21.81
C ILE A 48 -20.43 18.09 -20.33
N MET A 49 -21.05 17.17 -19.56
CA MET A 49 -21.20 17.39 -18.12
C MET A 49 -19.84 17.26 -17.40
N PRO A 50 -19.41 18.28 -16.64
CA PRO A 50 -18.15 18.23 -15.90
C PRO A 50 -18.23 17.13 -14.83
N THR A 51 -17.29 16.18 -14.88
CA THR A 51 -17.13 15.21 -13.81
C THR A 51 -16.23 15.82 -12.73
N PRO A 52 -16.72 16.11 -11.52
CA PRO A 52 -15.84 16.50 -10.43
C PRO A 52 -14.81 15.39 -10.18
N ASN A 53 -13.53 15.74 -10.15
CA ASN A 53 -12.48 14.82 -9.74
C ASN A 53 -12.85 14.29 -8.34
N ALA A 54 -12.71 12.97 -8.13
CA ALA A 54 -12.85 12.44 -6.79
C ALA A 54 -11.91 13.22 -5.87
N PRO A 55 -12.38 13.69 -4.69
CA PRO A 55 -11.46 14.28 -3.72
C PRO A 55 -10.35 13.26 -3.45
N PRO A 56 -9.07 13.67 -3.42
CA PRO A 56 -8.00 12.75 -3.10
C PRO A 56 -8.35 12.07 -1.77
N GLN A 57 -8.47 10.74 -1.80
CA GLN A 57 -8.62 9.96 -0.58
C GLN A 57 -7.29 10.04 0.13
N VAL A 58 -7.20 10.92 1.12
CA VAL A 58 -6.08 10.95 2.05
C VAL A 58 -6.14 9.65 2.85
N GLY A 59 -5.24 8.70 2.54
CA GLY A 59 -5.11 7.47 3.30
C GLY A 59 -4.77 7.78 4.75
N ILE A 60 -5.47 7.14 5.69
CA ILE A 60 -5.16 7.24 7.12
C ILE A 60 -4.04 6.24 7.41
N SER A 61 -2.90 6.71 7.94
CA SER A 61 -1.83 5.82 8.40
C SER A 61 -2.02 5.43 9.87
N LEU A 62 -1.25 4.46 10.35
CA LEU A 62 -1.23 4.08 11.77
C LEU A 62 -0.67 5.22 12.64
N GLY A 63 0.27 6.00 12.12
CA GLY A 63 0.82 7.17 12.80
C GLY A 63 -0.18 8.32 13.00
N ASP A 64 -1.29 8.32 12.24
CA ASP A 64 -2.41 9.26 12.41
C ASP A 64 -3.40 8.81 13.49
N LEU A 65 -3.35 7.55 13.94
CA LEU A 65 -4.26 7.02 14.95
C LEU A 65 -3.82 7.44 16.35
N ASP A 66 -4.78 7.64 17.26
CA ASP A 66 -4.51 7.96 18.67
C ASP A 66 -4.10 6.70 19.46
N LEU A 67 -2.92 6.19 19.15
CA LEU A 67 -2.28 5.11 19.89
C LEU A 67 -1.53 5.73 21.07
N GLN A 68 -1.97 5.44 22.29
CA GLN A 68 -1.38 6.02 23.52
C GLN A 68 0.14 5.80 23.61
N LYS A 69 0.63 4.63 23.14
CA LYS A 69 2.04 4.27 23.11
C LYS A 69 2.89 5.08 22.10
N LEU A 70 2.27 5.89 21.23
CA LEU A 70 2.96 6.80 20.29
C LEU A 70 3.06 8.24 20.80
N ARG A 71 2.58 8.54 22.02
CA ARG A 71 2.71 9.87 22.61
C ARG A 71 4.20 10.23 22.77
N GLY A 72 4.57 11.42 22.29
CA GLY A 72 5.95 11.89 22.30
C GLY A 72 6.82 11.41 21.12
N VAL A 73 6.34 10.47 20.28
CA VAL A 73 7.07 10.06 19.07
C VAL A 73 6.96 11.17 18.00
N PRO A 74 8.09 11.64 17.41
CA PRO A 74 8.07 12.63 16.34
C PRO A 74 7.23 12.16 15.15
N ALA A 75 6.48 13.06 14.50
CA ALA A 75 5.60 12.72 13.37
C ALA A 75 6.34 11.96 12.24
N ALA A 76 7.60 12.34 11.98
CA ALA A 76 8.48 11.69 11.01
C ALA A 76 8.86 10.22 11.34
N LYS A 77 8.63 9.76 12.57
CA LYS A 77 8.92 8.38 13.02
C LYS A 77 7.68 7.61 13.49
N ARG A 78 6.50 8.24 13.50
CA ARG A 78 5.28 7.64 14.04
C ARG A 78 4.84 6.39 13.31
N ASP A 79 4.89 6.37 11.98
CA ASP A 79 4.49 5.20 11.20
C ASP A 79 5.41 3.99 11.47
N GLU A 80 6.73 4.22 11.57
CA GLU A 80 7.70 3.17 11.91
C GLU A 80 7.49 2.63 13.34
N ALA A 81 7.33 3.52 14.31
CA ALA A 81 7.04 3.15 15.69
C ALA A 81 5.69 2.42 15.83
N ALA A 82 4.67 2.82 15.06
CA ALA A 82 3.37 2.17 15.05
C ALA A 82 3.44 0.76 14.46
N LEU A 83 4.17 0.58 13.34
CA LEU A 83 4.40 -0.72 12.75
C LEU A 83 5.13 -1.65 13.73
N GLN A 84 6.16 -1.15 14.42
CA GLN A 84 6.89 -1.93 15.43
C GLN A 84 5.98 -2.32 16.60
N LEU A 85 5.16 -1.39 17.09
CA LEU A 85 4.19 -1.69 18.15
C LEU A 85 3.22 -2.80 17.75
N LEU A 86 2.62 -2.70 16.56
CA LEU A 86 1.68 -3.71 16.07
C LEU A 86 2.38 -5.05 15.84
N ARG A 87 3.63 -5.02 15.41
CA ARG A 87 4.47 -6.21 15.24
C ARG A 87 4.68 -6.94 16.56
N ASP A 88 5.07 -6.23 17.61
CA ASP A 88 5.31 -6.80 18.92
C ASP A 88 4.02 -7.39 19.51
N ASP A 89 2.91 -6.66 19.42
CA ASP A 89 1.60 -7.14 19.88
C ASP A 89 1.13 -8.39 19.09
N ALA A 90 1.29 -8.41 17.76
CA ALA A 90 0.95 -9.56 16.94
C ALA A 90 1.84 -10.77 17.24
N LEU A 91 3.14 -10.55 17.49
CA LEU A 91 4.07 -11.59 17.86
C LEU A 91 3.69 -12.24 19.20
N LEU A 92 3.30 -11.45 20.20
CA LEU A 92 2.83 -11.96 21.48
C LEU A 92 1.58 -12.84 21.33
N VAL A 93 0.64 -12.43 20.47
CA VAL A 93 -0.56 -13.22 20.16
C VAL A 93 -0.17 -14.55 19.49
N PHE A 94 0.73 -14.52 18.50
CA PHE A 94 1.21 -15.72 17.83
C PHE A 94 1.88 -16.69 18.82
N GLN A 95 2.85 -16.20 19.61
CA GLN A 95 3.59 -17.01 20.59
C GLN A 95 2.66 -17.63 21.64
N LYS A 96 1.64 -16.89 22.09
CA LYS A 96 0.60 -17.43 22.98
C LYS A 96 -0.09 -18.62 22.32
N TRP A 97 -0.60 -18.49 21.11
CA TRP A 97 -1.35 -19.58 20.45
C TRP A 97 -0.47 -20.75 20.02
N GLU A 98 0.78 -20.49 19.67
CA GLU A 98 1.75 -21.54 19.42
C GLU A 98 2.06 -22.35 20.68
N SER A 99 2.17 -21.70 21.85
CA SER A 99 2.36 -22.43 23.11
C SER A 99 1.16 -23.33 23.44
N VAL A 100 -0.07 -22.82 23.23
CA VAL A 100 -1.32 -23.59 23.37
C VAL A 100 -1.32 -24.79 22.41
N PHE A 101 -0.94 -24.59 21.15
CA PHE A 101 -0.83 -25.66 20.17
C PHE A 101 0.18 -26.73 20.60
N LYS A 102 1.41 -26.34 20.97
CA LYS A 102 2.47 -27.28 21.38
C LYS A 102 2.03 -28.14 22.57
N ILE A 103 1.46 -27.53 23.59
CA ILE A 103 0.95 -28.25 24.78
C ILE A 103 -0.19 -29.18 24.36
N GLY A 104 -1.14 -28.71 23.56
CA GLY A 104 -2.23 -29.52 23.02
C GLY A 104 -1.74 -30.75 22.25
N GLN A 105 -0.74 -30.59 21.39
CA GLN A 105 -0.13 -31.70 20.66
C GLN A 105 0.60 -32.67 21.59
N THR A 106 1.29 -32.19 22.62
CA THR A 106 1.88 -33.05 23.66
C THR A 106 0.81 -33.88 24.38
N ILE A 107 -0.28 -33.23 24.83
CA ILE A 107 -1.41 -33.90 25.49
C ILE A 107 -2.06 -34.95 24.59
N LEU A 108 -2.10 -34.74 23.27
CA LEU A 108 -2.67 -35.71 22.32
C LEU A 108 -1.74 -36.89 22.02
N ARG A 109 -0.41 -36.71 22.16
CA ARG A 109 0.60 -37.75 21.87
C ARG A 109 0.88 -38.65 23.07
N ASP A 110 0.91 -38.10 24.28
CA ASP A 110 1.34 -38.86 25.47
C ASP A 110 0.25 -39.82 25.94
N GLU A 111 0.48 -41.13 25.94
CA GLU A 111 -0.55 -42.11 26.34
C GLU A 111 -0.82 -42.14 27.85
N GLN A 112 0.16 -41.72 28.66
CA GLN A 112 0.10 -41.80 30.12
C GLN A 112 -0.09 -40.42 30.75
N THR A 113 -1.12 -40.29 31.59
CA THR A 113 -1.34 -39.09 32.39
C THR A 113 -0.16 -38.84 33.33
N PRO A 114 0.47 -37.65 33.34
CA PRO A 114 1.52 -37.32 34.30
C PRO A 114 1.01 -37.49 35.74
N ARG A 115 1.72 -38.30 36.56
CA ARG A 115 1.28 -38.68 37.92
C ARG A 115 1.00 -37.48 38.85
N ALA A 116 1.57 -36.31 38.57
CA ALA A 116 1.41 -35.09 39.37
C ALA A 116 0.18 -34.21 39.00
N ILE A 117 -0.50 -34.46 37.87
CA ILE A 117 -1.47 -33.51 37.26
C ILE A 117 -2.81 -34.21 36.88
N GLY A 118 -3.06 -35.37 37.48
CA GLY A 118 -3.95 -36.42 36.98
C GLY A 118 -5.30 -35.99 36.39
N LYS A 119 -6.12 -35.28 37.18
CA LYS A 119 -7.53 -35.07 36.83
C LYS A 119 -7.74 -33.99 35.76
N SER A 120 -7.07 -32.85 35.91
CA SER A 120 -7.21 -31.69 35.02
C SER A 120 -6.66 -31.98 33.63
N TRP A 121 -5.52 -32.68 33.56
CA TRP A 121 -4.95 -33.14 32.29
C TRP A 121 -5.89 -34.12 31.56
N SER A 122 -6.47 -35.11 32.26
CA SER A 122 -7.40 -36.06 31.64
C SER A 122 -8.68 -35.40 31.14
N LEU A 123 -9.22 -34.39 31.85
CA LEU A 123 -10.38 -33.65 31.39
C LEU A 123 -10.10 -32.91 30.06
N VAL A 124 -8.96 -32.21 29.98
CA VAL A 124 -8.55 -31.51 28.76
C VAL A 124 -8.32 -32.52 27.64
N ARG A 125 -7.59 -33.61 27.91
CA ARG A 125 -7.35 -34.69 26.94
C ARG A 125 -8.66 -35.24 26.37
N ASN A 126 -9.61 -35.58 27.22
CA ASN A 126 -10.89 -36.16 26.79
C ASN A 126 -11.65 -35.21 25.84
N LEU A 127 -11.67 -33.91 26.15
CA LEU A 127 -12.25 -32.91 25.25
C LEU A 127 -11.51 -32.87 23.91
N LEU A 128 -10.17 -32.81 23.93
CA LEU A 128 -9.36 -32.72 22.71
C LEU A 128 -9.50 -33.97 21.83
N PHE A 129 -9.52 -35.18 22.40
CA PHE A 129 -9.78 -36.41 21.64
C PHE A 129 -11.19 -36.44 21.07
N SER A 130 -12.19 -36.00 21.83
CA SER A 130 -13.56 -35.96 21.35
C SER A 130 -13.72 -34.99 20.19
N LEU A 131 -13.08 -33.81 20.26
CA LEU A 131 -13.07 -32.83 19.19
C LEU A 131 -12.29 -33.34 17.98
N LYS A 132 -11.08 -33.86 18.18
CA LYS A 132 -10.27 -34.43 17.11
C LYS A 132 -11.03 -35.51 16.36
N ARG A 133 -11.69 -36.43 17.06
CA ARG A 133 -12.50 -37.49 16.44
C ARG A 133 -13.66 -36.93 15.63
N GLU A 134 -14.36 -35.92 16.13
CA GLU A 134 -15.45 -35.25 15.38
C GLU A 134 -14.92 -34.67 14.07
N ILE A 135 -13.79 -33.95 14.13
CA ILE A 135 -13.20 -33.30 12.96
C ILE A 135 -12.63 -34.35 11.98
N ASP A 136 -11.98 -35.42 12.48
CA ASP A 136 -11.46 -36.53 11.66
C ASP A 136 -12.60 -37.28 10.92
N CYS A 137 -13.81 -37.32 11.48
CA CYS A 137 -15.00 -37.88 10.83
C CYS A 137 -15.69 -36.93 9.84
N GLY A 138 -15.13 -35.74 9.59
CA GLY A 138 -15.73 -34.73 8.71
C GLY A 138 -17.02 -34.11 9.25
N ALA A 139 -17.32 -34.28 10.53
CA ALA A 139 -18.47 -33.64 11.15
C ALA A 139 -18.17 -32.16 11.40
N ALA A 140 -19.17 -31.31 11.17
CA ALA A 140 -19.08 -29.91 11.54
C ALA A 140 -18.84 -29.80 13.06
N PRO A 141 -17.92 -28.95 13.53
CA PRO A 141 -17.61 -28.90 14.94
C PRO A 141 -18.85 -28.51 15.77
N THR A 142 -19.25 -29.32 16.75
CA THR A 142 -20.45 -29.05 17.57
C THR A 142 -20.13 -28.75 19.04
N HIS A 143 -20.98 -27.98 19.72
CA HIS A 143 -20.86 -27.69 21.17
C HIS A 143 -21.38 -28.83 22.07
N ARG A 144 -21.40 -30.07 21.57
CA ARG A 144 -22.03 -31.22 22.26
C ARG A 144 -21.05 -32.04 23.10
N HIS A 145 -19.78 -31.62 23.17
CA HIS A 145 -18.77 -32.36 23.92
C HIS A 145 -18.91 -32.14 25.43
N PRO A 146 -18.70 -33.18 26.25
CA PRO A 146 -18.70 -33.02 27.70
C PRO A 146 -17.55 -32.11 28.12
N HIS A 147 -17.89 -30.96 28.70
CA HIS A 147 -16.91 -29.93 29.08
C HIS A 147 -17.09 -29.39 30.50
N HIS A 148 -17.76 -30.18 31.36
CA HIS A 148 -17.97 -29.83 32.76
C HIS A 148 -16.64 -29.55 33.47
N GLY A 149 -16.52 -28.38 34.11
CA GLY A 149 -15.32 -27.97 34.83
C GLY A 149 -14.21 -27.38 33.95
N LEU A 150 -14.25 -27.57 32.62
CA LEU A 150 -13.25 -26.99 31.71
C LEU A 150 -13.44 -25.47 31.49
N HIS A 151 -14.55 -24.91 31.94
CA HIS A 151 -14.73 -23.46 31.98
C HIS A 151 -13.78 -22.75 32.96
N PHE A 152 -13.20 -23.47 33.92
CA PHE A 152 -12.34 -22.85 34.93
C PHE A 152 -10.89 -22.73 34.41
N PRO A 153 -10.31 -21.52 34.36
CA PRO A 153 -8.92 -21.33 33.95
C PRO A 153 -7.90 -22.13 34.75
N ALA A 154 -8.19 -22.40 36.03
CA ALA A 154 -7.35 -23.20 36.91
C ALA A 154 -7.10 -24.61 36.37
N VAL A 155 -8.12 -25.26 35.77
CA VAL A 155 -8.00 -26.61 35.19
C VAL A 155 -7.01 -26.62 34.01
N TRP A 156 -7.04 -25.57 33.18
CA TRP A 156 -6.10 -25.42 32.07
C TRP A 156 -4.68 -25.10 32.56
N ARG A 157 -4.54 -24.26 33.60
CA ARG A 157 -3.24 -23.96 34.22
C ARG A 157 -2.61 -25.21 34.83
N GLU A 158 -3.39 -25.97 35.59
CA GLU A 158 -2.95 -27.26 36.13
C GLU A 158 -2.50 -28.20 35.00
N ALA A 159 -3.27 -28.30 33.92
CA ALA A 159 -2.90 -29.09 32.74
C ALA A 159 -1.66 -28.57 31.97
N GLY A 160 -1.07 -27.45 32.39
CA GLY A 160 0.19 -26.91 31.86
C GLY A 160 0.05 -25.73 30.90
N PHE A 161 -1.16 -25.21 30.67
CA PHE A 161 -1.37 -24.10 29.73
C PHE A 161 -0.99 -22.72 30.31
N PRO A 162 -0.34 -21.85 29.52
CA PRO A 162 -0.02 -20.49 29.92
C PRO A 162 -1.29 -19.63 29.82
N VAL A 163 -2.11 -19.58 30.87
CA VAL A 163 -3.30 -18.72 30.87
C VAL A 163 -2.94 -17.32 31.37
N VAL A 164 -3.08 -16.34 30.47
CA VAL A 164 -2.89 -14.92 30.75
C VAL A 164 -4.24 -14.30 31.14
N THR A 165 -4.31 -13.81 32.38
CA THR A 165 -4.94 -12.56 32.87
C THR A 165 -6.31 -12.47 33.52
N ASN A 166 -7.17 -13.49 33.66
CA ASN A 166 -8.30 -13.37 34.61
C ASN A 166 -8.79 -14.73 35.09
N ASP A 167 -8.99 -14.89 36.41
CA ASP A 167 -9.62 -16.09 37.03
C ASP A 167 -11.12 -16.22 36.72
N ARG A 168 -11.62 -15.46 35.74
CA ARG A 168 -13.00 -15.56 35.27
C ARG A 168 -13.21 -16.87 34.51
N ALA A 169 -14.37 -17.49 34.69
CA ALA A 169 -14.75 -18.65 33.89
C ALA A 169 -14.79 -18.29 32.39
N PHE A 170 -14.26 -19.18 31.55
CA PHE A 170 -14.37 -19.08 30.11
C PHE A 170 -15.82 -19.21 29.67
N THR A 171 -16.26 -18.32 28.79
CA THR A 171 -17.46 -18.56 28.00
C THR A 171 -17.28 -19.83 27.17
N THR A 172 -18.37 -20.51 26.82
CA THR A 172 -18.32 -21.67 25.91
C THR A 172 -17.56 -21.34 24.63
N LYS A 173 -17.68 -20.09 24.15
CA LYS A 173 -16.96 -19.64 22.97
C LYS A 173 -15.44 -19.64 23.16
N GLU A 174 -14.96 -19.01 24.22
CA GLU A 174 -13.53 -18.92 24.54
C GLU A 174 -12.94 -20.30 24.82
N LEU A 175 -13.68 -21.18 25.50
CA LEU A 175 -13.29 -22.55 25.80
C LEU A 175 -13.00 -23.32 24.50
N TYR A 176 -13.98 -23.39 23.59
CA TYR A 176 -13.80 -24.12 22.33
C TYR A 176 -12.73 -23.47 21.46
N GLN A 177 -12.58 -22.15 21.49
CA GLN A 177 -11.49 -21.47 20.79
C GLN A 177 -10.10 -21.90 21.30
N HIS A 178 -9.93 -22.07 22.62
CA HIS A 178 -8.70 -22.63 23.19
C HIS A 178 -8.49 -24.09 22.79
N ALA A 179 -9.55 -24.90 22.86
CA ALA A 179 -9.50 -26.30 22.49
C ALA A 179 -9.16 -26.50 21.00
N TYR A 180 -9.74 -25.73 20.08
CA TYR A 180 -9.38 -25.78 18.66
C TYR A 180 -7.94 -25.30 18.41
N GLY A 181 -7.46 -24.31 19.16
CA GLY A 181 -6.05 -23.89 19.10
C GLY A 181 -5.06 -24.98 19.51
N CYS A 182 -5.49 -26.01 20.24
CA CYS A 182 -4.68 -27.20 20.53
C CYS A 182 -4.56 -28.14 19.31
N LEU A 183 -5.50 -28.06 18.36
CA LEU A 183 -5.58 -28.96 17.19
C LEU A 183 -4.89 -28.38 15.95
N GLY A 184 -4.81 -27.06 15.84
CA GLY A 184 -4.12 -26.36 14.76
C GLY A 184 -4.17 -24.83 14.92
N ALA A 185 -3.79 -24.11 13.87
CA ALA A 185 -3.82 -22.65 13.85
C ALA A 185 -5.22 -22.11 14.17
N SER A 186 -5.38 -21.34 15.25
CA SER A 186 -6.65 -20.69 15.58
C SER A 186 -6.84 -19.38 14.80
N VAL A 187 -8.09 -18.91 14.69
CA VAL A 187 -8.39 -17.64 14.00
C VAL A 187 -7.56 -16.46 14.51
N PRO A 188 -7.41 -16.20 15.83
CA PRO A 188 -6.51 -15.17 16.33
C PRO A 188 -5.05 -15.34 15.90
N CYS A 189 -4.55 -16.59 15.91
CA CYS A 189 -3.19 -16.91 15.52
C CYS A 189 -2.96 -16.55 14.04
N THR A 190 -3.86 -17.01 13.16
CA THR A 190 -3.80 -16.74 11.73
C THR A 190 -3.87 -15.24 11.42
N ILE A 191 -4.76 -14.48 12.07
CA ILE A 191 -4.82 -13.02 11.88
C ILE A 191 -3.54 -12.34 12.35
N ALA A 192 -2.97 -12.76 13.49
CA ALA A 192 -1.70 -12.22 13.96
C ALA A 192 -0.56 -12.45 12.94
N VAL A 193 -0.48 -13.64 12.34
CA VAL A 193 0.52 -13.94 11.31
C VAL A 193 0.26 -13.15 10.02
N LYS A 194 -1.00 -12.95 9.63
CA LYS A 194 -1.34 -12.06 8.49
C LYS A 194 -0.94 -10.61 8.74
N ILE A 195 -1.07 -10.11 9.97
CA ILE A 195 -0.60 -8.77 10.36
C ILE A 195 0.93 -8.69 10.22
N LEU A 196 1.66 -9.67 10.75
CA LEU A 196 3.12 -9.75 10.61
C LEU A 196 3.55 -9.79 9.13
N PHE A 197 2.84 -10.56 8.30
CA PHE A 197 3.06 -10.59 6.86
C PHE A 197 2.81 -9.21 6.22
N CYS A 198 1.68 -8.58 6.51
CA CYS A 198 1.34 -7.25 5.98
C CYS A 198 2.36 -6.19 6.40
N ILE A 199 2.88 -6.24 7.64
CA ILE A 199 3.94 -5.35 8.13
C ILE A 199 5.26 -5.58 7.38
N ALA A 200 5.59 -6.84 7.08
CA ALA A 200 6.84 -7.19 6.41
C ALA A 200 6.84 -6.88 4.91
N THR A 201 5.71 -7.09 4.22
CA THR A 201 5.62 -7.03 2.75
C THR A 201 4.84 -5.82 2.23
N GLY A 202 4.02 -5.20 3.08
CA GLY A 202 3.08 -4.16 2.68
C GLY A 202 1.90 -4.66 1.85
N TRP A 203 1.71 -5.98 1.68
CA TRP A 203 0.64 -6.53 0.84
C TRP A 203 -0.76 -6.14 1.31
N ASN A 204 -1.71 -6.04 0.37
CA ASN A 204 -3.11 -5.79 0.69
C ASN A 204 -3.80 -7.08 1.18
N LYS A 205 -4.99 -6.94 1.76
CA LYS A 205 -5.76 -8.06 2.33
C LYS A 205 -6.03 -9.17 1.31
N GLU A 206 -6.48 -8.80 0.11
CA GLU A 206 -6.82 -9.76 -0.95
C GLU A 206 -5.60 -10.59 -1.38
N GLN A 207 -4.45 -9.95 -1.59
CA GLN A 207 -3.19 -10.63 -1.92
C GLN A 207 -2.76 -11.62 -0.82
N ILE A 208 -2.90 -11.22 0.45
CA ILE A 208 -2.59 -12.06 1.61
C ILE A 208 -3.53 -13.27 1.67
N ASP A 209 -4.83 -13.04 1.51
CA ASP A 209 -5.85 -14.08 1.56
C ASP A 209 -5.73 -15.07 0.40
N LEU A 210 -5.21 -14.62 -0.74
CA LEU A 210 -5.01 -15.44 -1.94
C LEU A 210 -3.69 -16.21 -1.98
N LEU A 211 -2.80 -16.02 -0.99
CA LEU A 211 -1.47 -16.63 -0.98
C LEU A 211 -1.56 -18.17 -1.06
N PRO A 212 -0.81 -18.84 -1.95
CA PRO A 212 -0.96 -20.27 -2.18
C PRO A 212 -0.34 -21.11 -1.05
N ALA A 213 -0.77 -22.36 -0.89
CA ALA A 213 -0.37 -23.27 0.18
C ALA A 213 1.17 -23.42 0.30
N GLU A 214 1.85 -23.40 -0.83
CA GLU A 214 3.31 -23.34 -0.94
C GLU A 214 3.72 -22.01 -1.58
N PRO A 215 3.90 -20.94 -0.79
CA PRO A 215 4.07 -19.60 -1.31
C PRO A 215 5.50 -19.28 -1.76
N TYR A 216 6.45 -20.18 -1.53
CA TYR A 216 7.87 -19.92 -1.72
C TYR A 216 8.31 -20.23 -3.16
N ALA A 217 8.90 -19.24 -3.83
CA ALA A 217 9.60 -19.43 -5.10
C ALA A 217 11.00 -20.03 -4.86
N PHE A 218 11.74 -19.44 -3.92
CA PHE A 218 13.01 -19.96 -3.43
C PHE A 218 13.27 -19.49 -2.00
N ARG A 219 14.19 -20.18 -1.33
CA ARG A 219 14.62 -19.85 0.03
C ARG A 219 16.11 -20.10 0.21
N THR A 220 16.77 -19.14 0.83
CA THR A 220 18.19 -19.17 1.18
C THR A 220 18.34 -18.92 2.69
N GLY A 221 19.57 -18.95 3.22
CA GLY A 221 19.83 -18.63 4.62
C GLY A 221 19.56 -17.17 5.03
N SER A 222 19.42 -16.26 4.06
CA SER A 222 19.29 -14.80 4.30
C SER A 222 18.05 -14.16 3.67
N LYS A 223 17.40 -14.82 2.70
CA LYS A 223 16.21 -14.30 2.01
C LYS A 223 15.29 -15.42 1.55
N SER A 224 13.99 -15.13 1.53
CA SER A 224 12.99 -15.96 0.87
C SER A 224 12.14 -15.13 -0.07
N ALA A 225 11.88 -15.67 -1.24
CA ALA A 225 11.03 -15.03 -2.23
C ALA A 225 9.67 -15.74 -2.26
N MET A 226 8.61 -14.96 -2.23
CA MET A 226 7.22 -15.43 -2.21
C MET A 226 6.41 -14.81 -3.33
N GLY A 227 5.43 -15.55 -3.85
CA GLY A 227 4.54 -15.05 -4.89
C GLY A 227 3.16 -15.68 -4.85
N ASP A 228 2.24 -15.09 -5.62
CA ASP A 228 0.97 -15.72 -5.94
C ASP A 228 1.16 -16.91 -6.90
N GLN A 229 0.10 -17.69 -7.10
CA GLN A 229 0.16 -18.92 -7.88
C GLN A 229 0.59 -18.67 -9.34
N ALA A 230 0.17 -17.55 -9.94
CA ALA A 230 0.50 -17.22 -11.32
C ALA A 230 1.99 -16.87 -11.45
N PHE A 231 2.50 -16.02 -10.55
CA PHE A 231 3.91 -15.67 -10.48
C PHE A 231 4.78 -16.90 -10.25
N LEU A 232 4.40 -17.76 -9.30
CA LEU A 232 5.15 -18.97 -8.96
C LEU A 232 5.19 -19.94 -10.14
N ALA A 233 4.08 -20.12 -10.86
CA ALA A 233 4.04 -20.97 -12.05
C ALA A 233 4.97 -20.42 -13.15
N ALA A 234 4.94 -19.12 -13.41
CA ALA A 234 5.78 -18.48 -14.42
C ALA A 234 7.28 -18.51 -14.03
N PHE A 235 7.60 -18.23 -12.77
CA PHE A 235 8.95 -18.37 -12.23
C PHE A 235 9.45 -19.81 -12.34
N LYS A 236 8.64 -20.81 -11.96
CA LYS A 236 8.99 -22.23 -12.06
C LYS A 236 9.20 -22.65 -13.52
N ASN A 237 8.36 -22.22 -14.45
CA ASN A 237 8.54 -22.48 -15.88
C ASN A 237 9.81 -21.81 -16.45
N ARG A 238 10.20 -20.63 -15.95
CA ARG A 238 11.47 -19.98 -16.33
C ARG A 238 12.66 -20.72 -15.72
N ALA A 239 12.48 -21.17 -14.48
CA ALA A 239 13.46 -21.98 -13.79
C ALA A 239 13.53 -23.41 -14.37
N ASP A 240 12.49 -23.92 -15.06
CA ASP A 240 12.34 -25.30 -15.55
C ASP A 240 13.47 -25.75 -16.50
N HIS A 241 14.12 -24.83 -17.23
CA HIS A 241 15.34 -25.18 -18.00
C HIS A 241 16.57 -25.44 -17.11
N TYR A 242 16.56 -25.02 -15.86
CA TYR A 242 17.63 -25.22 -14.88
C TYR A 242 17.23 -26.14 -13.70
N VAL A 243 15.93 -26.29 -13.44
CA VAL A 243 15.34 -27.13 -12.40
C VAL A 243 15.19 -28.57 -12.89
N ALA A 244 14.83 -28.81 -14.16
CA ALA A 244 14.73 -30.14 -14.77
C ALA A 244 16.09 -30.87 -14.85
N ALA A 245 17.20 -30.15 -15.04
CA ALA A 245 18.54 -30.76 -15.03
C ALA A 245 19.00 -31.23 -13.64
N HIS A 246 18.30 -30.84 -12.56
CA HIS A 246 18.79 -30.99 -11.19
C HIS A 246 17.80 -31.69 -10.23
N LEU A 247 16.52 -31.83 -10.58
CA LEU A 247 15.53 -32.61 -9.81
C LEU A 247 15.57 -34.13 -10.07
N GLU A 248 16.27 -34.61 -11.10
CA GLU A 248 16.41 -36.05 -11.39
C GLU A 248 17.27 -36.83 -10.38
N ARG A 249 17.90 -36.17 -9.40
CA ARG A 249 18.73 -36.84 -8.38
C ARG A 249 18.27 -36.45 -6.97
N GLY A 250 17.22 -37.13 -6.52
CA GLY A 250 16.63 -36.94 -5.18
C GLY A 250 17.65 -36.97 -4.04
N PHE A 251 17.31 -36.28 -2.94
CA PHE A 251 17.95 -36.32 -1.62
C PHE A 251 19.22 -35.49 -1.34
N ARG A 252 19.39 -34.29 -1.91
CA ARG A 252 20.36 -33.33 -1.35
C ARG A 252 19.80 -31.93 -1.19
N ARG A 253 20.01 -31.33 -0.02
CA ARG A 253 20.00 -29.86 0.15
C ARG A 253 21.07 -29.32 -0.80
N PHE A 254 20.63 -28.62 -1.84
CA PHE A 254 21.53 -27.93 -2.76
C PHE A 254 21.51 -26.44 -2.46
N ASP A 255 22.69 -25.88 -2.23
CA ASP A 255 22.91 -24.44 -2.21
C ASP A 255 22.83 -23.94 -3.66
N LEU A 256 21.64 -23.50 -4.07
CA LEU A 256 21.48 -22.73 -5.30
C LEU A 256 22.31 -21.45 -5.17
N ASP A 257 23.06 -21.12 -6.23
CA ASP A 257 23.78 -19.86 -6.33
C ASP A 257 22.79 -18.69 -6.17
N GLN A 258 22.98 -17.88 -5.12
CA GLN A 258 22.06 -16.81 -4.78
C GLN A 258 21.96 -15.77 -5.89
N ASP A 259 23.07 -15.51 -6.58
CA ASP A 259 23.14 -14.53 -7.66
C ASP A 259 22.30 -14.99 -8.86
N LYS A 260 22.28 -16.30 -9.11
CA LYS A 260 21.45 -16.90 -10.16
C LYS A 260 19.97 -16.82 -9.84
N LEU A 261 19.59 -17.04 -8.58
CA LEU A 261 18.19 -16.91 -8.14
C LEU A 261 17.71 -15.46 -8.23
N ASP A 262 18.54 -14.50 -7.85
CA ASP A 262 18.24 -13.08 -7.98
C ASP A 262 18.08 -12.68 -9.45
N PHE A 263 18.99 -13.13 -10.31
CA PHE A 263 18.90 -12.87 -11.74
C PHE A 263 17.59 -13.40 -12.35
N LEU A 264 17.20 -14.65 -12.04
CA LEU A 264 15.96 -15.24 -12.53
C LEU A 264 14.72 -14.51 -11.98
N TRP A 265 14.78 -14.07 -10.73
CA TRP A 265 13.73 -13.32 -10.06
C TRP A 265 13.54 -11.93 -10.68
N GLU A 266 14.63 -11.18 -10.85
CA GLU A 266 14.62 -9.87 -11.52
C GLU A 266 14.12 -9.97 -12.96
N ALA A 267 14.55 -11.00 -13.70
CA ALA A 267 14.09 -11.25 -15.05
C ALA A 267 12.57 -11.52 -15.09
N GLN A 268 12.05 -12.32 -14.15
CA GLN A 268 10.60 -12.59 -14.05
C GLN A 268 9.82 -11.31 -13.71
N ILE A 269 10.30 -10.53 -12.73
CA ILE A 269 9.68 -9.24 -12.38
C ILE A 269 9.70 -8.28 -13.57
N SER A 270 10.80 -8.21 -14.33
CA SER A 270 10.92 -7.32 -15.48
C SER A 270 9.90 -7.66 -16.58
N ASP A 271 9.66 -8.95 -16.82
CA ASP A 271 8.70 -9.38 -17.84
C ASP A 271 7.25 -9.13 -17.40
N GLU A 272 6.97 -9.29 -16.12
CA GLU A 272 5.66 -9.05 -15.54
C GLU A 272 5.40 -7.60 -15.14
N GLN A 273 6.38 -6.70 -15.14
CA GLN A 273 6.11 -5.25 -15.01
C GLN A 273 5.20 -4.71 -16.14
N ASN A 274 5.05 -5.48 -17.23
CA ASN A 274 4.11 -5.20 -18.31
C ASN A 274 2.73 -5.87 -18.12
N SER A 275 2.56 -6.75 -17.13
CA SER A 275 1.29 -7.37 -16.76
C SER A 275 0.83 -6.85 -15.39
N GLU A 276 -0.44 -6.49 -15.25
CA GLU A 276 -0.96 -5.92 -14.00
C GLU A 276 -1.07 -6.97 -12.85
N SER A 277 -0.56 -8.19 -13.02
CA SER A 277 -0.99 -9.37 -12.27
C SER A 277 0.05 -10.05 -11.38
N ALA A 278 1.29 -9.58 -11.33
CA ALA A 278 2.35 -10.26 -10.60
C ALA A 278 2.47 -9.83 -9.14
N ASN A 279 1.86 -10.59 -8.22
CA ASN A 279 2.07 -10.37 -6.79
C ASN A 279 3.25 -11.19 -6.30
N SER A 280 4.38 -10.52 -6.03
CA SER A 280 5.59 -11.16 -5.53
C SER A 280 6.33 -10.26 -4.54
N CYS A 281 7.12 -10.86 -3.65
CA CYS A 281 7.93 -10.15 -2.68
C CYS A 281 9.15 -10.97 -2.26
N VAL A 282 10.20 -10.27 -1.82
CA VAL A 282 11.36 -10.86 -1.16
C VAL A 282 11.35 -10.41 0.29
N ILE A 283 11.44 -11.38 1.20
CA ILE A 283 11.54 -11.15 2.63
C ILE A 283 12.97 -11.54 3.05
N GLU A 284 13.73 -10.55 3.50
CA GLU A 284 15.10 -10.70 4.00
C GLU A 284 15.16 -10.86 5.53
N ASP A 285 14.00 -10.72 6.18
CA ASP A 285 13.91 -10.80 7.63
C ASP A 285 13.72 -12.24 8.12
N ASN A 286 14.83 -12.83 8.56
CA ASN A 286 14.89 -14.17 9.13
C ASN A 286 13.92 -14.39 10.30
N THR A 287 13.59 -13.36 11.07
CA THR A 287 12.64 -13.49 12.19
C THR A 287 11.22 -13.71 11.69
N THR A 288 10.82 -12.98 10.64
CA THR A 288 9.51 -13.13 10.00
C THR A 288 9.38 -14.48 9.32
N LEU A 289 10.45 -14.92 8.65
CA LEU A 289 10.48 -16.24 8.00
C LEU A 289 10.36 -17.38 9.01
N ALA A 290 11.07 -17.31 10.13
CA ALA A 290 10.96 -18.31 11.19
C ALA A 290 9.55 -18.39 11.78
N ILE A 291 8.82 -17.26 11.84
CA ILE A 291 7.42 -17.26 12.28
C ILE A 291 6.53 -17.98 11.26
N PHE A 292 6.75 -17.78 9.96
CA PHE A 292 5.98 -18.49 8.92
C PHE A 292 6.21 -19.99 8.93
N ASP A 293 7.44 -20.45 9.18
CA ASP A 293 7.73 -21.88 9.33
C ASP A 293 6.99 -22.49 10.51
N ARG A 294 7.10 -21.85 11.68
CA ARG A 294 6.39 -22.27 12.89
C ARG A 294 4.88 -22.25 12.67
N TYR A 295 4.36 -21.28 11.93
CA TYR A 295 2.96 -21.23 11.56
C TYR A 295 2.55 -22.38 10.63
N GLN A 296 3.39 -22.80 9.68
CA GLN A 296 3.11 -23.97 8.84
C GLN A 296 2.96 -25.25 9.68
N GLU A 297 3.72 -25.41 10.77
CA GLU A 297 3.55 -26.54 11.69
C GLU A 297 2.15 -26.55 12.34
N LEU A 298 1.59 -25.38 12.65
CA LEU A 298 0.25 -25.23 13.19
C LEU A 298 -0.85 -25.51 12.15
N VAL A 299 -0.57 -25.23 10.87
CA VAL A 299 -1.51 -25.45 9.76
C VAL A 299 -1.47 -26.89 9.26
N ALA A 300 -0.34 -27.60 9.36
CA ALA A 300 -0.18 -28.95 8.83
C ALA A 300 -1.26 -29.95 9.28
N PRO A 301 -1.70 -29.98 10.57
CA PRO A 301 -2.82 -30.84 10.99
C PRO A 301 -4.14 -30.48 10.29
N LEU A 302 -4.35 -29.20 9.99
CA LEU A 302 -5.59 -28.71 9.37
C LEU A 302 -5.74 -29.19 7.91
N ARG A 303 -4.63 -29.48 7.23
CA ARG A 303 -4.61 -29.94 5.84
C ARG A 303 -5.21 -31.33 5.63
N ARG A 304 -5.42 -32.09 6.70
CA ARG A 304 -5.99 -33.44 6.65
C ARG A 304 -7.51 -33.45 6.52
N PHE A 305 -8.15 -32.30 6.72
CA PHE A 305 -9.59 -32.16 6.72
C PHE A 305 -10.11 -31.74 5.34
N ASP A 306 -11.43 -31.78 5.17
CA ASP A 306 -12.06 -31.20 3.99
C ASP A 306 -11.95 -29.67 4.03
N LEU A 307 -11.16 -29.13 3.11
CA LEU A 307 -10.89 -27.71 2.98
C LEU A 307 -11.77 -27.04 1.90
N GLY A 308 -12.53 -27.82 1.12
CA GLY A 308 -13.32 -27.31 -0.01
C GLY A 308 -12.55 -26.29 -0.86
N ARG A 309 -13.06 -25.04 -0.91
CA ARG A 309 -12.53 -23.96 -1.75
C ARG A 309 -11.28 -23.27 -1.23
N ILE A 310 -10.82 -23.57 -0.01
CA ILE A 310 -9.64 -22.96 0.61
C ILE A 310 -8.44 -23.91 0.68
N GLN A 311 -8.52 -25.07 0.00
CA GLN A 311 -7.49 -26.10 0.00
C GLN A 311 -6.11 -25.60 -0.45
N ASP A 312 -6.09 -24.60 -1.33
CA ASP A 312 -4.94 -24.00 -1.95
C ASP A 312 -4.39 -22.80 -1.17
N ARG A 313 -5.01 -22.39 -0.06
CA ARG A 313 -4.60 -21.19 0.69
C ARG A 313 -3.51 -21.47 1.70
N PHE A 314 -2.53 -20.58 1.84
CA PHE A 314 -1.50 -20.64 2.90
C PHE A 314 -2.12 -20.46 4.29
N PHE A 315 -2.93 -19.43 4.46
CA PHE A 315 -3.55 -19.08 5.73
C PHE A 315 -4.81 -19.91 5.96
N LEU A 316 -4.69 -20.91 6.84
CA LEU A 316 -5.82 -21.67 7.35
C LEU A 316 -5.96 -21.48 8.85
N ALA A 317 -7.20 -21.45 9.32
CA ALA A 317 -7.55 -21.38 10.72
C ALA A 317 -8.67 -22.35 11.04
N ILE A 318 -8.62 -22.97 12.22
CA ILE A 318 -9.75 -23.72 12.77
C ILE A 318 -10.61 -22.80 13.66
N SER A 319 -11.92 -22.94 13.50
CA SER A 319 -12.93 -22.22 14.25
C SER A 319 -14.10 -23.15 14.60
N GLN A 320 -15.07 -22.61 15.35
CA GLN A 320 -16.29 -23.34 15.70
C GLN A 320 -17.14 -23.70 14.47
N SER A 321 -17.07 -22.90 13.40
CA SER A 321 -17.79 -23.16 12.16
C SER A 321 -17.00 -24.04 11.18
N GLY A 322 -15.89 -24.63 11.62
CA GLY A 322 -14.98 -25.39 10.76
C GLY A 322 -13.74 -24.60 10.36
N ILE A 323 -13.10 -25.02 9.27
CA ILE A 323 -11.85 -24.45 8.79
C ILE A 323 -12.15 -23.26 7.88
N THR A 324 -11.38 -22.19 8.06
CA THR A 324 -11.56 -20.92 7.36
C THR A 324 -10.20 -20.31 7.00
N SER A 325 -10.18 -19.42 6.02
CA SER A 325 -9.06 -18.55 5.69
C SER A 325 -8.91 -17.36 6.66
N ALA A 326 -9.87 -17.12 7.56
CA ALA A 326 -9.90 -15.95 8.47
C ALA A 326 -9.88 -14.60 7.72
N GLU A 327 -10.89 -14.36 6.90
CA GLU A 327 -11.04 -13.16 6.03
C GLU A 327 -11.66 -11.94 6.75
N GLY A 328 -11.84 -11.96 8.07
CA GLY A 328 -12.45 -10.86 8.81
C GLY A 328 -11.52 -9.65 9.01
N ASP A 329 -12.07 -8.57 9.52
CA ASP A 329 -11.32 -7.36 9.86
C ASP A 329 -10.60 -7.50 11.21
N ILE A 330 -9.36 -6.98 11.29
CA ILE A 330 -8.46 -7.10 12.44
C ILE A 330 -9.15 -6.72 13.75
N ALA A 331 -9.80 -5.55 13.79
CA ALA A 331 -10.46 -5.03 14.99
C ALA A 331 -11.59 -5.95 15.50
N GLY A 332 -12.21 -6.74 14.62
CA GLY A 332 -13.28 -7.69 14.99
C GLY A 332 -12.81 -8.83 15.90
N TYR A 333 -11.52 -9.15 15.87
CA TYR A 333 -10.96 -10.29 16.60
C TYR A 333 -10.45 -9.96 18.00
N LYS A 334 -10.35 -8.67 18.36
CA LYS A 334 -9.96 -8.19 19.70
C LYS A 334 -8.66 -8.82 20.23
N LEU A 335 -7.59 -8.75 19.43
CA LEU A 335 -6.33 -9.47 19.68
C LEU A 335 -5.44 -8.87 20.78
N GLY A 336 -5.82 -7.73 21.34
CA GLY A 336 -5.03 -6.98 22.31
C GLY A 336 -5.42 -5.51 22.31
N GLU A 337 -4.95 -4.73 23.28
CA GLU A 337 -5.36 -3.32 23.41
C GLU A 337 -5.04 -2.50 22.16
N SER A 338 -3.78 -2.51 21.69
CA SER A 338 -3.41 -1.75 20.49
C SER A 338 -4.09 -2.32 19.25
N LEU A 339 -4.04 -3.63 19.02
CA LEU A 339 -4.64 -4.29 17.84
C LEU A 339 -6.18 -4.19 17.76
N SER A 340 -6.86 -3.87 18.86
CA SER A 340 -8.31 -3.66 18.89
C SER A 340 -8.69 -2.19 18.65
N THR A 341 -7.72 -1.30 18.49
CA THR A 341 -7.96 0.13 18.30
C THR A 341 -8.76 0.37 17.01
N LYS A 342 -9.80 1.19 17.11
CA LYS A 342 -10.64 1.54 15.97
C LYS A 342 -9.80 2.20 14.87
N GLY A 343 -9.97 1.73 13.64
CA GLY A 343 -9.25 2.24 12.48
C GLY A 343 -8.04 1.39 12.09
N ILE A 344 -7.57 0.48 12.94
CA ILE A 344 -6.53 -0.48 12.55
C ILE A 344 -7.13 -1.51 11.57
N GLY A 345 -6.58 -1.53 10.37
CA GLY A 345 -6.87 -2.49 9.32
C GLY A 345 -5.66 -2.71 8.39
N TYR A 346 -5.75 -3.70 7.51
CA TYR A 346 -4.70 -3.99 6.53
C TYR A 346 -4.36 -2.77 5.65
N GLN A 347 -5.35 -1.96 5.30
CA GLN A 347 -5.14 -0.73 4.54
C GLN A 347 -4.28 0.29 5.32
N THR A 348 -4.55 0.51 6.61
CA THR A 348 -3.77 1.45 7.44
C THR A 348 -2.36 0.94 7.71
N ILE A 349 -2.19 -0.39 7.86
CA ILE A 349 -0.87 -1.02 7.98
C ILE A 349 -0.07 -0.80 6.70
N ARG A 350 -0.68 -1.10 5.54
CA ARG A 350 -0.06 -0.88 4.22
C ARG A 350 0.31 0.59 3.99
N GLN A 351 -0.57 1.53 4.35
CA GLN A 351 -0.28 2.96 4.26
C GLN A 351 0.98 3.33 5.06
N SER A 352 1.08 2.84 6.30
CA SER A 352 2.21 3.11 7.18
C SER A 352 3.49 2.46 6.66
N TYR A 353 3.41 1.24 6.14
CA TYR A 353 4.54 0.55 5.51
C TYR A 353 5.09 1.36 4.34
N ILE A 354 4.22 1.85 3.46
CA ILE A 354 4.62 2.66 2.30
C ILE A 354 5.25 3.98 2.75
N ASN A 355 4.65 4.67 3.74
CA ASN A 355 5.22 5.90 4.30
C ASN A 355 6.63 5.66 4.89
N ALA A 356 6.79 4.61 5.70
CA ALA A 356 8.07 4.26 6.32
C ALA A 356 9.13 3.90 5.26
N LYS A 357 8.77 3.06 4.27
CA LYS A 357 9.68 2.69 3.17
C LYS A 357 10.05 3.86 2.27
N ARG A 358 9.12 4.78 1.98
CA ARG A 358 9.41 6.01 1.21
C ARG A 358 10.47 6.85 1.93
N ARG A 359 10.35 6.99 3.25
CA ARG A 359 11.31 7.75 4.08
C ARG A 359 12.68 7.07 4.12
N SER A 360 12.72 5.74 4.27
CA SER A 360 13.97 4.99 4.33
C SER A 360 14.71 5.00 2.97
N LEU A 361 13.99 4.78 1.87
CA LEU A 361 14.58 4.68 0.52
C LEU A 361 14.82 6.04 -0.14
N ARG A 362 14.19 7.12 0.37
CA ARG A 362 14.24 8.48 -0.18
C ARG A 362 13.89 8.58 -1.67
N SER A 363 13.16 7.59 -2.20
CA SER A 363 12.81 7.47 -3.62
C SER A 363 11.42 6.86 -3.80
N VAL A 364 10.57 7.56 -4.56
CA VAL A 364 9.22 7.10 -4.88
C VAL A 364 9.24 5.91 -5.85
N SER A 365 10.22 5.85 -6.76
CA SER A 365 10.35 4.72 -7.68
C SER A 365 10.78 3.44 -6.95
N LEU A 366 11.75 3.53 -6.04
CA LEU A 366 12.19 2.40 -5.22
C LEU A 366 11.09 1.95 -4.26
N ALA A 367 10.34 2.90 -3.67
CA ALA A 367 9.18 2.56 -2.86
C ALA A 367 8.08 1.87 -3.67
N SER A 368 7.86 2.26 -4.93
CA SER A 368 6.92 1.58 -5.86
C SER A 368 7.30 0.13 -6.07
N TYR A 369 8.58 -0.12 -6.32
CA TYR A 369 9.12 -1.46 -6.46
C TYR A 369 8.94 -2.26 -5.17
N ALA A 370 9.35 -1.72 -4.02
CA ALA A 370 9.29 -2.39 -2.72
C ALA A 370 7.87 -2.63 -2.15
N SER A 371 6.85 -1.97 -2.70
CA SER A 371 5.44 -2.13 -2.31
C SER A 371 4.59 -2.81 -3.39
N ASN A 372 5.26 -3.34 -4.42
CA ASN A 372 4.67 -4.05 -5.54
C ASN A 372 3.60 -3.22 -6.28
N HIS A 373 3.86 -1.92 -6.46
CA HIS A 373 3.06 -1.03 -7.28
C HIS A 373 3.66 -0.91 -8.68
N SER A 374 2.82 -1.15 -9.69
CA SER A 374 3.19 -0.98 -11.11
C SER A 374 3.53 0.47 -11.50
N SER A 375 3.13 1.45 -10.69
CA SER A 375 3.39 2.86 -10.96
C SER A 375 3.65 3.68 -9.70
N SER A 376 4.70 4.51 -9.75
CA SER A 376 4.98 5.56 -8.77
C SER A 376 3.84 6.58 -8.65
N ARG A 377 3.00 6.71 -9.68
CA ARG A 377 1.80 7.56 -9.64
C ARG A 377 0.78 7.04 -8.63
N THR A 378 0.64 5.72 -8.48
CA THR A 378 -0.30 5.11 -7.53
C THR A 378 0.09 5.47 -6.11
N ILE A 379 1.39 5.46 -5.79
CA ILE A 379 1.91 5.93 -4.49
C ILE A 379 1.56 7.39 -4.24
N LEU A 380 1.87 8.28 -5.19
CA LEU A 380 1.60 9.71 -5.01
C LEU A 380 0.11 10.06 -4.95
N THR A 381 -0.75 9.22 -5.52
CA THR A 381 -2.20 9.49 -5.57
C THR A 381 -2.93 8.94 -4.34
N HIS A 382 -2.51 7.78 -3.83
CA HIS A 382 -3.23 7.04 -2.80
C HIS A 382 -2.51 6.95 -1.46
N TYR A 383 -1.19 7.16 -1.46
CA TYR A 383 -0.32 6.96 -0.30
C TYR A 383 0.50 8.22 0.00
N ASP A 384 -0.09 9.39 -0.19
CA ASP A 384 0.62 10.64 0.02
C ASP A 384 0.83 10.92 1.51
N ASP A 385 2.08 11.14 1.89
CA ASP A 385 2.50 11.32 3.27
C ASP A 385 2.40 12.81 3.60
N LYS A 386 1.44 13.18 4.46
CA LYS A 386 1.20 14.57 4.87
C LYS A 386 2.44 15.24 5.45
N VAL A 387 3.23 14.51 6.24
CA VAL A 387 4.44 15.05 6.88
C VAL A 387 5.47 15.36 5.80
N GLN A 388 5.70 14.42 4.87
CA GLN A 388 6.63 14.64 3.77
C GLN A 388 6.15 15.77 2.85
N GLN A 389 4.85 15.91 2.63
CA GLN A 389 4.29 17.02 1.87
C GLN A 389 4.45 18.36 2.60
N GLN A 390 4.31 18.37 3.93
CA GLN A 390 4.57 19.54 4.75
C GLN A 390 6.06 19.93 4.71
N GLU A 391 6.98 18.98 4.89
CA GLU A 391 8.43 19.20 4.76
C GLU A 391 8.78 19.75 3.35
N LEU A 392 8.17 19.21 2.30
CA LEU A 392 8.34 19.72 0.93
C LEU A 392 7.83 21.15 0.80
N ASN A 393 6.65 21.46 1.35
CA ASN A 393 6.08 22.81 1.32
C ASN A 393 6.97 23.80 2.10
N GLU A 394 7.50 23.40 3.26
CA GLU A 394 8.42 24.19 4.07
C GLU A 394 9.75 24.42 3.32
N ALA A 395 10.30 23.40 2.67
CA ALA A 395 11.50 23.53 1.84
C ALA A 395 11.28 24.43 0.62
N GLN A 396 10.11 24.33 -0.03
CA GLN A 396 9.71 25.20 -1.13
C GLN A 396 9.56 26.64 -0.66
N ALA A 397 8.90 26.88 0.47
CA ALA A 397 8.75 28.21 1.06
C ALA A 397 10.12 28.79 1.44
N PHE A 398 11.01 28.00 2.05
CA PHE A 398 12.38 28.40 2.34
C PHE A 398 13.14 28.83 1.08
N TRP A 399 13.09 28.02 0.01
CA TRP A 399 13.74 28.34 -1.25
C TRP A 399 13.16 29.60 -1.91
N GLN A 400 11.84 29.74 -1.92
CA GLN A 400 11.14 30.93 -2.42
C GLN A 400 11.52 32.19 -1.63
N ASN A 401 11.57 32.10 -0.30
CA ASN A 401 11.94 33.21 0.57
C ASN A 401 13.41 33.62 0.36
N CYS A 402 14.32 32.67 0.18
CA CYS A 402 15.71 32.94 -0.18
C CYS A 402 15.83 33.70 -1.52
N ILE A 403 15.08 33.28 -2.55
CA ILE A 403 15.06 33.97 -3.84
C ILE A 403 14.45 35.35 -3.74
N GLN A 404 13.32 35.47 -3.05
CA GLN A 404 12.65 36.74 -2.83
C GLN A 404 13.60 37.71 -2.11
N ALA A 405 14.35 37.25 -1.11
CA ALA A 405 15.34 38.07 -0.44
C ALA A 405 16.45 38.55 -1.38
N GLU A 406 17.02 37.67 -2.21
CA GLU A 406 18.06 38.04 -3.18
C GLU A 406 17.57 38.99 -4.28
N LEU A 407 16.30 38.89 -4.69
CA LEU A 407 15.68 39.79 -5.67
C LEU A 407 15.36 41.15 -5.06
N VAL A 408 14.80 41.16 -3.85
CA VAL A 408 14.41 42.37 -3.13
C VAL A 408 15.63 43.15 -2.62
N ALA A 409 16.70 42.48 -2.21
CA ALA A 409 17.96 43.11 -1.83
C ALA A 409 18.56 43.98 -2.96
N LYS A 410 18.25 43.66 -4.22
CA LYS A 410 18.67 44.42 -5.40
C LYS A 410 17.75 45.59 -5.74
N SER A 411 16.64 45.79 -5.02
CA SER A 411 15.63 46.81 -5.31
C SER A 411 14.93 47.28 -4.03
N PRO A 412 15.47 48.30 -3.32
CA PRO A 412 14.95 48.79 -2.04
C PRO A 412 13.47 49.23 -2.10
N GLU A 413 13.04 49.79 -3.23
CA GLU A 413 11.64 50.19 -3.46
C GLU A 413 10.67 49.00 -3.47
N LEU A 414 11.14 47.83 -3.93
CA LEU A 414 10.33 46.61 -3.96
C LEU A 414 10.12 46.06 -2.54
N ALA A 415 11.12 46.20 -1.67
CA ALA A 415 11.05 45.81 -0.26
C ALA A 415 9.94 46.56 0.48
N VAL A 416 9.87 47.87 0.26
CA VAL A 416 8.84 48.75 0.85
C VAL A 416 7.45 48.39 0.33
N LYS A 417 7.29 48.12 -0.98
CA LYS A 417 6.00 47.74 -1.58
C LYS A 417 5.49 46.38 -1.11
N LEU A 418 6.38 45.41 -0.91
CA LEU A 418 6.05 44.05 -0.46
C LEU A 418 5.92 43.93 1.07
N ARG A 419 6.22 44.99 1.82
CA ARG A 419 6.15 45.04 3.29
C ARG A 419 6.91 43.90 3.99
N VAL A 420 8.06 43.51 3.44
CA VAL A 420 8.90 42.47 4.05
C VAL A 420 9.78 43.11 5.13
N PRO A 421 9.81 42.57 6.36
CA PRO A 421 10.69 43.08 7.41
C PRO A 421 12.18 43.01 7.01
N ALA A 422 12.96 44.04 7.36
CA ALA A 422 14.38 44.10 7.03
C ALA A 422 15.19 42.94 7.64
N GLY A 423 14.85 42.53 8.87
CA GLY A 423 15.51 41.40 9.53
C GLY A 423 15.27 40.06 8.84
N ASP A 424 14.07 39.84 8.28
CA ASP A 424 13.77 38.62 7.52
C ASP A 424 14.54 38.59 6.19
N LEU A 425 14.63 39.74 5.51
CA LEU A 425 15.42 39.88 4.27
C LEU A 425 16.90 39.56 4.50
N GLU A 426 17.49 40.11 5.56
CA GLU A 426 18.88 39.86 5.92
C GLU A 426 19.11 38.39 6.28
N TRP A 427 18.23 37.81 7.10
CA TRP A 427 18.29 36.39 7.46
C TRP A 427 18.19 35.48 6.23
N PHE A 428 17.19 35.67 5.36
CA PHE A 428 17.00 34.83 4.18
C PHE A 428 18.08 35.03 3.13
N SER A 429 18.64 36.24 2.99
CA SER A 429 19.79 36.48 2.10
C SER A 429 21.04 35.76 2.61
N TYR A 430 21.34 35.84 3.91
CA TYR A 430 22.43 35.07 4.52
C TYR A 430 22.25 33.56 4.31
N MET A 431 21.04 33.05 4.57
CA MET A 431 20.72 31.64 4.37
C MET A 431 20.77 31.22 2.90
N SER A 432 20.45 32.11 1.95
CA SER A 432 20.57 31.85 0.51
C SER A 432 22.02 31.63 0.07
N VAL A 433 22.96 32.35 0.69
CA VAL A 433 24.41 32.21 0.46
C VAL A 433 24.90 30.88 1.05
N VAL A 434 24.58 30.60 2.32
CA VAL A 434 25.02 29.37 3.02
C VAL A 434 24.48 28.11 2.33
N SER A 435 23.24 28.15 1.84
CA SER A 435 22.61 27.02 1.14
C SER A 435 22.98 26.90 -0.35
N GLY A 436 23.80 27.82 -0.88
CA GLY A 436 24.22 27.82 -2.29
C GLY A 436 23.13 28.24 -3.29
N ILE A 437 21.96 28.68 -2.81
CA ILE A 437 20.85 29.17 -3.65
C ILE A 437 21.30 30.44 -4.39
N SER A 438 21.98 31.38 -3.72
CA SER A 438 22.49 32.60 -4.36
C SER A 438 23.38 32.28 -5.57
N ALA A 439 24.29 31.31 -5.43
CA ALA A 439 25.18 30.85 -6.49
C ALA A 439 24.41 30.31 -7.72
N SER A 440 23.30 29.61 -7.50
CA SER A 440 22.43 29.08 -8.56
C SER A 440 21.66 30.16 -9.34
N LEU A 441 21.42 31.33 -8.70
CA LEU A 441 20.79 32.49 -9.33
C LEU A 441 21.80 33.35 -10.12
N THR A 442 23.08 33.31 -9.76
CA THR A 442 24.18 34.08 -10.38
C THR A 442 24.76 33.48 -11.65
N ILE A 443 24.17 32.43 -12.24
CA ILE A 443 24.56 31.94 -13.58
C ILE A 443 24.12 32.98 -14.63
N ALA A 444 24.98 33.99 -14.82
CA ALA A 444 25.04 35.02 -15.85
C ALA A 444 23.71 35.51 -16.45
N ARG A 445 23.24 36.68 -15.99
CA ARG A 445 22.36 37.54 -16.80
C ARG A 445 23.21 38.56 -17.55
N LYS A 446 23.27 38.45 -18.89
CA LYS A 446 23.34 39.65 -19.73
C LYS A 446 22.18 40.55 -19.30
N SER A 447 22.48 41.77 -18.87
CA SER A 447 21.47 42.75 -18.46
C SER A 447 20.52 43.01 -19.63
N GLN A 448 19.32 42.46 -19.56
CA GLN A 448 18.19 43.04 -20.26
C GLN A 448 17.60 44.08 -19.31
N THR A 449 17.68 45.33 -19.75
CA THR A 449 17.08 46.49 -19.10
C THR A 449 15.60 46.21 -18.83
N VAL A 450 15.24 46.30 -17.55
CA VAL A 450 13.89 46.14 -17.02
C VAL A 450 13.11 47.40 -17.36
N THR A 451 12.50 47.45 -18.55
CA THR A 451 11.50 48.46 -18.89
C THR A 451 10.20 47.91 -19.49
N ASP A 452 10.13 46.62 -19.82
CA ASP A 452 8.85 45.97 -20.17
C ASP A 452 8.74 44.65 -19.41
N THR A 453 8.09 44.68 -18.25
CA THR A 453 7.52 43.46 -17.66
C THR A 453 6.03 43.43 -17.97
N GLU A 454 5.72 43.24 -19.24
CA GLU A 454 4.50 42.53 -19.58
C GLU A 454 4.61 41.16 -18.89
N TYR A 455 3.80 40.96 -17.85
CA TYR A 455 3.58 39.62 -17.34
C TYR A 455 3.21 38.74 -18.53
N LEU A 456 3.80 37.55 -18.62
CA LEU A 456 3.47 36.59 -19.66
C LEU A 456 2.03 36.12 -19.43
N THR A 457 1.06 36.90 -19.93
CA THR A 457 -0.36 36.63 -19.83
C THR A 457 -0.68 35.53 -20.82
N PHE A 458 -0.73 34.30 -20.31
CA PHE A 458 -1.19 33.16 -21.08
C PHE A 458 -2.72 33.17 -21.14
N GLU A 459 -3.26 33.69 -22.25
CA GLU A 459 -4.68 33.58 -22.53
C GLU A 459 -4.99 32.21 -23.16
N PRO A 460 -5.74 31.33 -22.47
CA PRO A 460 -5.99 29.98 -22.95
C PRO A 460 -6.94 29.99 -24.16
N SER A 461 -6.38 29.82 -25.35
CA SER A 461 -7.13 29.54 -26.59
C SER A 461 -6.77 28.16 -27.16
N LEU A 462 -7.61 27.63 -28.05
CA LEU A 462 -7.34 26.34 -28.71
C LEU A 462 -5.99 26.36 -29.44
N GLU A 463 -5.67 27.46 -30.13
CA GLU A 463 -4.41 27.64 -30.84
C GLU A 463 -3.20 27.65 -29.90
N ARG A 464 -3.30 28.38 -28.77
CA ARG A 464 -2.22 28.42 -27.76
C ARG A 464 -2.01 27.07 -27.06
N LEU A 465 -3.07 26.30 -26.85
CA LEU A 465 -2.98 24.94 -26.30
C LEU A 465 -2.38 23.95 -27.30
N ILE A 466 -2.65 24.13 -28.60
CA ILE A 466 -1.97 23.42 -29.70
C ILE A 466 -0.47 23.75 -29.70
N GLU A 467 -0.10 25.03 -29.59
CA GLU A 467 1.29 25.47 -29.52
C GLU A 467 2.02 24.81 -28.34
N ILE A 468 1.44 24.84 -27.12
CA ILE A 468 2.01 24.19 -25.94
C ILE A 468 2.26 22.70 -26.20
N TYR A 469 1.32 22.02 -26.85
CA TYR A 469 1.48 20.61 -27.16
C TYR A 469 2.57 20.35 -28.22
N CYS A 470 2.65 21.19 -29.26
CA CYS A 470 3.73 21.15 -30.25
C CYS A 470 5.11 21.39 -29.62
N ILE A 471 5.23 22.39 -28.75
CA ILE A 471 6.46 22.72 -28.01
C ILE A 471 6.87 21.54 -27.12
N LYS A 472 5.92 20.93 -26.41
CA LYS A 472 6.16 19.72 -25.60
C LYS A 472 6.72 18.58 -26.43
N LEU A 473 6.10 18.29 -27.58
CA LEU A 473 6.55 17.22 -28.47
C LEU A 473 7.94 17.51 -29.06
N SER A 474 8.18 18.76 -29.46
CA SER A 474 9.48 19.20 -29.95
C SER A 474 10.57 19.01 -28.89
N LEU A 475 10.38 19.49 -27.66
CA LEU A 475 11.35 19.31 -26.57
C LEU A 475 11.65 17.83 -26.29
N ILE A 476 10.62 16.97 -26.26
CA ILE A 476 10.82 15.53 -26.06
C ILE A 476 11.64 14.94 -27.21
N LYS A 477 11.43 15.41 -28.45
CA LYS A 477 12.19 14.97 -29.62
C LYS A 477 13.65 15.46 -29.54
N SER A 478 13.87 16.71 -29.12
CA SER A 478 15.20 17.32 -28.95
C SER A 478 16.05 16.62 -27.90
N ARG A 479 15.45 15.93 -26.91
CA ARG A 479 16.18 15.08 -25.94
C ARG A 479 17.12 14.09 -26.61
N LYS A 480 16.74 13.55 -27.78
CA LYS A 480 17.57 12.58 -28.52
C LYS A 480 18.83 13.20 -29.15
N PHE A 481 18.83 14.52 -29.33
CA PHE A 481 19.86 15.24 -30.08
C PHE A 481 20.74 16.12 -29.19
N ILE A 482 20.40 16.31 -27.92
CA ILE A 482 21.19 17.10 -26.98
C ILE A 482 21.81 16.24 -25.89
N GLY A 483 23.02 16.61 -25.46
CA GLY A 483 23.74 15.89 -24.40
C GLY A 483 23.00 15.88 -23.06
N PRO A 484 23.23 14.86 -22.20
CA PRO A 484 22.47 14.65 -20.96
C PRO A 484 22.56 15.82 -19.97
N GLN A 485 23.72 16.48 -19.87
CA GLN A 485 23.90 17.66 -19.02
C GLN A 485 23.09 18.86 -19.53
N ARG A 486 23.13 19.15 -20.84
CA ARG A 486 22.33 20.23 -21.43
C ARG A 486 20.83 19.95 -21.33
N TRP A 487 20.43 18.69 -21.44
CA TRP A 487 19.05 18.27 -21.19
C TRP A 487 18.61 18.53 -19.75
N GLN A 488 19.46 18.22 -18.75
CA GLN A 488 19.15 18.51 -17.35
C GLN A 488 19.04 20.01 -17.07
N VAL A 489 19.95 20.84 -17.62
CA VAL A 489 19.98 22.28 -17.35
C VAL A 489 18.89 23.06 -18.12
N GLN A 490 18.59 22.68 -19.36
CA GLN A 490 17.68 23.44 -20.23
C GLN A 490 16.38 22.69 -20.52
N GLY A 491 16.46 21.41 -20.87
CA GLY A 491 15.30 20.61 -21.27
C GLY A 491 14.33 20.32 -20.12
N VAL A 492 14.84 19.94 -18.94
CA VAL A 492 14.01 19.61 -17.77
C VAL A 492 13.24 20.83 -17.24
N PRO A 493 13.84 22.02 -17.04
CA PRO A 493 13.10 23.20 -16.61
C PRO A 493 12.03 23.66 -17.61
N LEU A 494 12.33 23.66 -18.92
CA LEU A 494 11.35 24.02 -19.96
C LEU A 494 10.17 23.05 -19.99
N LEU A 495 10.44 21.74 -19.84
CA LEU A 495 9.38 20.73 -19.76
C LEU A 495 8.55 20.89 -18.48
N ALA A 496 9.16 21.28 -17.36
CA ALA A 496 8.47 21.57 -16.12
C ALA A 496 7.55 22.80 -16.26
N PHE A 497 8.01 23.86 -16.92
CA PHE A 497 7.21 25.06 -17.20
C PHE A 497 5.98 24.73 -18.07
N ILE A 498 6.17 23.98 -19.14
CA ILE A 498 5.08 23.51 -20.01
C ILE A 498 4.09 22.63 -19.25
N LYS A 499 4.58 21.75 -18.36
CA LYS A 499 3.72 20.93 -17.50
C LYS A 499 2.93 21.80 -16.51
N ALA A 500 3.53 22.85 -15.96
CA ALA A 500 2.86 23.79 -15.07
C ALA A 500 1.75 24.56 -15.79
N ILE A 501 2.01 25.10 -16.99
CA ILE A 501 0.99 25.78 -17.81
C ILE A 501 -0.15 24.80 -18.13
N ARG A 502 0.19 23.57 -18.55
CA ARG A 502 -0.83 22.54 -18.81
C ARG A 502 -1.64 22.23 -17.54
N LYS A 503 -0.99 22.05 -16.40
CA LYS A 503 -1.68 21.75 -15.14
C LYS A 503 -2.65 22.88 -14.78
N HIS A 504 -2.18 24.13 -14.86
CA HIS A 504 -3.01 25.31 -14.62
C HIS A 504 -4.20 25.40 -15.59
N ALA A 505 -3.99 25.10 -16.88
CA ALA A 505 -5.08 25.03 -17.87
C ALA A 505 -6.11 23.94 -17.52
N PHE A 506 -5.67 22.79 -17.01
CA PHE A 506 -6.58 21.71 -16.55
C PHE A 506 -7.35 22.12 -15.29
N ASP A 507 -6.66 22.71 -14.31
CA ASP A 507 -7.25 23.17 -13.06
C ASP A 507 -8.27 24.31 -13.31
N SER A 508 -8.08 25.08 -14.37
CA SER A 508 -8.98 26.16 -14.82
C SER A 508 -10.09 25.69 -15.78
N GLY A 509 -10.25 24.38 -16.01
CA GLY A 509 -11.35 23.82 -16.80
C GLY A 509 -11.09 23.67 -18.31
N PHE A 510 -9.91 24.02 -18.83
CA PHE A 510 -9.57 23.91 -20.27
C PHE A 510 -9.03 22.53 -20.69
N GLY A 511 -9.18 21.50 -19.84
CA GLY A 511 -8.61 20.17 -20.09
C GLY A 511 -9.12 19.51 -21.38
N ASP A 512 -10.39 19.69 -21.72
CA ASP A 512 -10.98 19.11 -22.93
C ASP A 512 -10.60 19.87 -24.20
N VAL A 513 -10.50 21.20 -24.14
CA VAL A 513 -9.97 22.04 -25.22
C VAL A 513 -8.52 21.64 -25.54
N TYR A 514 -7.71 21.40 -24.51
CA TYR A 514 -6.35 20.90 -24.68
C TYR A 514 -6.33 19.50 -25.34
N ARG A 515 -7.20 18.57 -24.92
CA ARG A 515 -7.30 17.23 -25.52
C ARG A 515 -7.73 17.30 -26.99
N GLU A 516 -8.61 18.23 -27.33
CA GLU A 516 -9.03 18.45 -28.71
C GLU A 516 -7.89 19.04 -29.54
N GLY A 517 -7.19 20.06 -29.03
CA GLY A 517 -5.97 20.58 -29.64
C GLY A 517 -4.93 19.49 -29.88
N VAL A 518 -4.74 18.57 -28.94
CA VAL A 518 -3.86 17.39 -29.10
C VAL A 518 -4.29 16.49 -30.25
N ARG A 519 -5.60 16.20 -30.38
CA ARG A 519 -6.13 15.37 -31.48
C ARG A 519 -5.91 16.04 -32.83
N GLN A 520 -6.28 17.31 -32.95
CA GLN A 520 -6.09 18.09 -34.18
C GLN A 520 -4.61 18.17 -34.56
N THR A 521 -3.74 18.44 -33.60
CA THR A 521 -2.29 18.49 -33.82
C THR A 521 -1.75 17.14 -34.28
N ARG A 522 -2.20 16.03 -33.69
CA ARG A 522 -1.77 14.69 -34.12
C ARG A 522 -2.22 14.37 -35.55
N CYS A 523 -3.45 14.73 -35.92
CA CYS A 523 -3.93 14.56 -37.29
C CYS A 523 -3.12 15.42 -38.27
N LYS A 524 -2.91 16.71 -37.96
CA LYS A 524 -2.13 17.64 -38.79
C LYS A 524 -0.64 17.24 -38.91
N LEU A 525 -0.04 16.69 -37.85
CA LEU A 525 1.33 16.15 -37.89
C LEU A 525 1.40 14.89 -38.75
N LYS A 526 0.41 13.99 -38.65
CA LYS A 526 0.35 12.76 -39.46
C LYS A 526 0.14 13.06 -40.95
N SER A 527 -0.67 14.07 -41.26
CA SER A 527 -0.90 14.50 -42.65
C SER A 527 0.20 15.39 -43.21
N GLY A 528 1.25 15.72 -42.42
CA GLY A 528 2.30 16.66 -42.82
C GLY A 528 1.86 18.12 -42.94
N ALA A 529 0.63 18.47 -42.51
CA ALA A 529 0.07 19.81 -42.63
C ALA A 529 0.74 20.82 -41.67
N ILE A 530 1.37 20.35 -40.59
CA ILE A 530 2.16 21.17 -39.68
C ILE A 530 3.48 20.48 -39.37
N LEU A 531 4.52 21.28 -39.11
CA LEU A 531 5.81 20.80 -38.63
C LEU A 531 5.99 21.16 -37.15
N LEU A 532 6.71 20.32 -36.42
CA LEU A 532 7.09 20.66 -35.05
C LEU A 532 8.07 21.84 -35.07
N PRO A 533 7.91 22.83 -34.17
CA PRO A 533 8.86 23.92 -34.04
C PRO A 533 10.23 23.36 -33.65
N ARG A 534 11.31 24.00 -34.13
CA ARG A 534 12.67 23.63 -33.74
C ARG A 534 12.99 24.25 -32.38
N ILE A 535 13.29 23.41 -31.39
CA ILE A 535 13.54 23.84 -30.01
C ILE A 535 14.78 23.14 -29.49
N LEU A 536 15.73 23.88 -28.92
CA LEU A 536 17.01 23.35 -28.43
C LEU A 536 17.85 22.62 -29.51
N ASP A 537 17.74 23.03 -30.78
CA ASP A 537 18.56 22.45 -31.85
C ASP A 537 20.05 22.81 -31.66
N ILE A 538 20.90 21.92 -32.14
CA ILE A 538 22.31 22.21 -32.40
C ILE A 538 22.31 23.02 -33.70
N PHE A 539 22.69 24.31 -33.65
CA PHE A 539 23.12 25.00 -34.87
C PHE A 539 24.30 24.19 -35.41
N ARG A 540 24.11 23.56 -36.57
CA ARG A 540 25.24 23.06 -37.36
C ARG A 540 25.92 24.22 -38.04
#